data_AF-A0A534VTF2-F1
#
_entry.id   AF-A0A534VTF2-F1
#
_cell.length_a   1.000
_cell.length_b   1.000
_cell.length_c   1.000
_cell.angle_alpha   90.00
_cell.angle_beta   90.00
_cell.angle_gamma   90.00
#
_symmetry.space_group_name_H-M   'P 1'
#
loop_
_entity.id
_entity.type
_entity.pdbx_description
1 polymer ?
#
loop_
_entity_poly.entity_id
_entity_poly.type
_entity_poly.pdbx_seq_one_letter_code
_entity_poly.pdbx_strand_id
1 'polypeptide(L)' 'MSETFRTSIDITATPERVFDHFVKPELLVRWMGDFARLEAVDGGVFSIDINGVLIRGHFVRVDRPRLIEIAWGEA' A
#
# COMPACT_ATOMS: atom_id res chain seq x y z
N MET A 1 11.08 -22.31 4.16
CA MET A 1 10.11 -21.52 4.96
C MET A 1 10.42 -20.07 4.68
N SER A 2 9.45 -19.29 4.22
CA SER A 2 9.64 -17.86 3.98
C SER A 2 9.86 -17.17 5.32
N GLU A 3 10.95 -16.43 5.48
CA GLU A 3 11.21 -15.65 6.69
C GLU A 3 10.26 -14.45 6.74
N THR A 4 9.68 -14.16 7.90
CA THR A 4 8.80 -13.00 8.09
C THR A 4 9.62 -11.79 8.52
N PHE A 5 9.55 -10.70 7.76
CA PHE A 5 10.19 -9.43 8.11
C PHE A 5 9.20 -8.49 8.81
N ARG A 6 9.63 -7.77 9.85
CA ARG A 6 8.83 -6.79 10.58
C ARG A 6 9.64 -5.54 10.92
N THR A 7 9.04 -4.37 10.71
CA THR A 7 9.61 -3.06 11.08
C THR A 7 8.51 -2.13 11.59
N SER A 8 8.90 -1.04 12.26
CA SER A 8 8.00 0.00 12.77
C SER A 8 8.70 1.35 12.82
N ILE A 9 7.94 2.42 12.58
CA ILE A 9 8.39 3.81 12.69
C ILE A 9 7.30 4.65 13.38
N ASP A 10 7.70 5.70 14.09
CA ASP A 10 6.78 6.68 14.66
C ASP A 10 6.58 7.85 13.70
N ILE A 11 5.33 8.20 13.43
CA ILE A 11 4.95 9.32 12.56
C ILE A 11 4.09 10.29 13.36
N THR A 12 4.45 11.58 13.37
CA THR A 12 3.65 12.64 14.00
C THR A 12 2.43 13.01 13.14
N ALA A 13 1.50 12.07 12.99
CA ALA A 13 0.24 12.23 12.26
C ALA A 13 -0.84 11.29 12.83
N THR A 14 -2.11 11.53 12.50
CA THR A 14 -3.18 10.60 12.92
C THR A 14 -3.17 9.33 12.07
N PRO A 15 -3.66 8.18 12.60
CA PRO A 15 -3.78 6.94 11.84
C PRO A 15 -4.56 7.11 10.54
N GLU A 16 -5.62 7.91 10.50
CA GLU A 16 -6.41 8.17 9.30
C GLU A 16 -5.58 8.84 8.20
N ARG A 17 -4.71 9.78 8.59
CA ARG A 17 -3.83 10.48 7.64
C ARG A 17 -2.75 9.55 7.09
N VAL A 18 -2.18 8.69 7.93
CA VAL A 18 -1.22 7.67 7.49
C VAL A 18 -1.91 6.66 6.58
N PHE A 19 -3.08 6.16 6.98
CA PHE A 19 -3.89 5.22 6.21
C PHE A 19 -4.22 5.76 4.82
N ASP A 20 -4.61 7.03 4.72
CA ASP A 20 -4.88 7.69 3.44
C ASP A 20 -3.71 7.61 2.45
N HIS A 21 -2.45 7.61 2.93
CA HIS A 21 -1.28 7.47 2.05
C HIS A 21 -1.14 6.08 1.44
N PHE A 22 -1.85 5.07 1.96
CA PHE A 22 -1.83 3.70 1.43
C PHE A 22 -3.01 3.40 0.50
N VAL A 23 -4.08 4.20 0.53
CA VAL A 23 -5.33 3.93 -0.20
C VAL A 23 -5.69 4.98 -1.24
N LYS A 24 -5.06 6.16 -1.21
CA LYS A 24 -5.24 7.22 -2.21
C LYS A 24 -4.03 7.26 -3.14
N PRO A 25 -4.22 6.99 -4.45
CA PRO A 25 -3.11 6.98 -5.42
C PRO A 25 -2.26 8.26 -5.37
N GLU A 26 -2.89 9.42 -5.30
CA GLU A 26 -2.26 10.74 -5.28
C GLU A 26 -1.43 11.05 -4.01
N LEU A 27 -1.60 10.25 -2.96
CA LEU A 27 -0.81 10.33 -1.73
C LEU A 27 0.28 9.26 -1.70
N LEU A 28 0.01 8.05 -2.22
CA LEU A 28 0.97 6.94 -2.28
C LEU A 28 2.20 7.30 -3.13
N VAL A 29 1.97 7.92 -4.29
CA VAL A 29 3.04 8.32 -5.22
C VAL A 29 3.95 9.42 -4.68
N ARG A 30 3.63 10.01 -3.52
CA ARG A 30 4.50 11.03 -2.89
C ARG A 30 5.74 10.42 -2.23
N TRP A 31 5.78 9.10 -2.02
CA TRP A 31 6.86 8.46 -1.26
C TRP A 31 7.29 7.08 -1.76
N MET A 32 6.42 6.32 -2.44
CA MET A 32 6.73 4.93 -2.80
C MET A 32 6.91 4.67 -4.30
N GLY A 33 6.34 5.47 -5.19
CA GLY A 33 6.38 5.18 -6.63
C GLY A 33 5.96 6.35 -7.50
N ASP A 34 6.10 6.17 -8.82
CA ASP A 34 5.86 7.21 -9.83
C ASP A 34 4.40 7.22 -10.31
N PHE A 35 3.74 6.05 -10.29
CA PHE A 35 2.35 5.88 -10.68
C PHE A 35 1.66 4.85 -9.79
N ALA A 36 0.38 5.04 -9.52
CA ALA A 36 -0.43 4.10 -8.75
C ALA A 36 -1.86 4.01 -9.29
N ARG A 37 -2.40 2.79 -9.33
CA ARG A 37 -3.82 2.49 -9.50
C ARG A 37 -4.27 1.63 -8.33
N LEU A 38 -5.17 2.19 -7.52
CA LEU A 38 -5.66 1.57 -6.28
C LEU A 38 -7.18 1.50 -6.29
N GLU A 39 -7.73 0.37 -5.87
CA GLU A 39 -9.14 0.20 -5.52
C GLU A 39 -9.17 -0.36 -4.09
N ALA A 40 -9.18 0.52 -3.08
CA ALA A 40 -8.95 0.15 -1.68
C ALA A 40 -10.18 -0.45 -0.98
N VAL A 41 -10.60 -1.61 -1.48
CA VAL A 41 -11.64 -2.49 -0.92
C VAL A 41 -11.11 -3.91 -0.93
N ASP A 42 -11.69 -4.80 -0.13
CA ASP A 42 -11.30 -6.22 -0.13
C ASP A 42 -11.43 -6.82 -1.54
N GLY A 43 -10.33 -7.38 -2.06
CA GLY A 43 -10.20 -7.90 -3.42
C GLY A 43 -9.90 -6.87 -4.50
N GLY A 44 -9.85 -5.57 -4.17
CA GLY A 44 -9.61 -4.51 -5.13
C GLY A 44 -8.14 -4.41 -5.60
N VAL A 45 -7.94 -3.75 -6.75
CA VAL A 45 -6.64 -3.64 -7.43
C VAL A 45 -5.59 -2.91 -6.58
N PHE A 46 -4.38 -3.47 -6.52
CA PHE A 46 -3.17 -2.79 -6.06
C PHE A 46 -2.11 -2.87 -7.17
N SER A 47 -1.87 -1.77 -7.88
CA SER A 47 -0.82 -1.71 -8.91
C SER A 47 -0.05 -0.41 -8.80
N ILE A 48 1.27 -0.53 -8.71
CA ILE A 48 2.18 0.61 -8.56
C ILE A 48 3.41 0.43 -9.44
N ASP A 49 3.92 1.53 -9.96
CA ASP A 49 5.23 1.59 -10.62
C ASP A 49 6.22 2.22 -9.63
N ILE A 50 7.29 1.48 -9.32
CA ILE A 50 8.37 1.95 -8.45
C ILE A 50 9.64 2.04 -9.29
N ASN A 51 10.03 3.24 -9.71
CA ASN A 51 11.24 3.48 -10.50
C ASN A 51 11.33 2.60 -11.77
N GLY A 52 10.20 2.39 -12.46
CA GLY A 52 10.10 1.56 -13.65
C GLY A 52 9.86 0.07 -13.39
N VAL A 53 9.77 -0.35 -12.12
CA VAL A 53 9.43 -1.72 -11.75
C VAL A 53 7.93 -1.78 -11.43
N LEU A 54 7.20 -2.57 -12.22
CA LEU A 54 5.77 -2.73 -12.05
C LEU A 54 5.47 -3.78 -10.99
N ILE A 55 4.83 -3.35 -9.90
CA ILE A 55 4.31 -4.22 -8.85
C ILE A 55 2.80 -4.38 -9.05
N ARG A 56 2.33 -5.63 -9.02
CA ARG A 56 0.91 -5.96 -9.13
C ARG A 56 0.46 -6.85 -7.99
N GLY A 57 -0.79 -6.64 -7.60
CA GLY A 57 -1.38 -7.31 -6.45
C GLY A 57 -2.84 -6.91 -6.26
N HIS A 58 -3.34 -7.22 -5.07
CA HIS A 58 -4.67 -6.84 -4.64
C HIS A 58 -4.69 -6.57 -3.13
N PHE A 59 -5.64 -5.75 -2.71
CA PHE A 59 -5.97 -5.58 -1.30
C PHE A 59 -6.62 -6.86 -0.79
N VAL A 60 -6.00 -7.50 0.20
CA VAL A 60 -6.54 -8.70 0.86
C VAL A 60 -7.57 -8.30 1.91
N ARG A 61 -7.25 -7.26 2.70
CA ARG A 61 -8.12 -6.72 3.73
C ARG A 61 -7.90 -5.22 3.92
N VAL A 62 -8.98 -4.46 4.05
CA VAL A 62 -8.95 -3.02 4.32
C VAL A 62 -9.88 -2.70 5.50
N ASP A 63 -9.32 -2.44 6.68
CA ASP A 63 -10.06 -2.05 7.88
C ASP A 63 -9.59 -0.69 8.38
N ARG A 64 -10.30 0.36 7.96
CA ARG A 64 -9.91 1.75 8.22
C ARG A 64 -10.14 2.14 9.69
N PRO A 65 -9.18 2.82 10.36
CA PRO A 65 -7.85 3.25 9.89
C PRO A 65 -6.71 2.33 10.38
N ARG A 66 -7.00 1.08 10.75
CA ARG A 66 -6.14 0.26 11.62
C ARG A 66 -5.31 -0.77 10.88
N LEU A 67 -5.79 -1.27 9.74
CA LEU A 67 -5.16 -2.40 9.04
C LEU A 67 -5.34 -2.30 7.53
N ILE A 68 -4.25 -2.57 6.82
CA ILE A 68 -4.24 -2.80 5.39
C ILE A 68 -3.36 -4.04 5.17
N GLU A 69 -3.92 -5.04 4.49
CA GLU A 69 -3.19 -6.22 4.06
C GLU A 69 -3.20 -6.26 2.52
N ILE A 70 -2.02 -6.41 1.92
CA ILE A 70 -1.84 -6.42 0.47
C ILE A 70 -1.00 -7.62 0.10
N ALA A 71 -1.47 -8.40 -0.86
CA ALA A 71 -0.66 -9.42 -1.52
C ALA A 71 -0.15 -8.86 -2.84
N TRP A 72 1.16 -8.92 -3.07
CA TRP A 72 1.82 -8.30 -4.22
C TRP A 72 3.07 -9.06 -4.65
N GLY A 73 3.51 -8.81 -5.88
CA GLY A 73 4.77 -9.27 -6.44
C GLY A 73 5.18 -8.42 -7.65
N GLU A 74 6.44 -8.55 -8.05
CA GLU A 74 6.93 -8.02 -9.34
C GLU A 74 6.21 -8.74 -10.48
N ALA A 75 5.79 -7.97 -11.48
CA ALA A 75 5.00 -8.45 -12.62
C ALA A 75 5.86 -8.88 -13.81
#